data_AF-A0A8J7GTD1-F1
#
_entry.id   AF-A0A8J7GTD1-F1
#
_cell.length_a   1.000
_cell.length_b   1.000
_cell.length_c   1.000
_cell.angle_alpha   90.00
_cell.angle_beta   90.00
_cell.angle_gamma   90.00
#
_symmetry.space_group_name_H-M   'P 1'
#
loop_
_entity.id
_entity.type
_entity.pdbx_description
1 polymer ?
#
loop_
_entity_poly.entity_id
_entity_poly.type
_entity_poly.pdbx_seq_one_letter_code
_entity_poly.pdbx_strand_id
1 'polypeptide(L)' 'MAHYRFLHQAVGDDPQAVAKQTLSSTCMLMYRSFRRNGVYQELDAYCDDLAQVYVQALHAFYAQG' A
#
# COMPACT_ATOMS: atom_id res chain seq x y z
N MET A 1 -6.99 5.29 4.54
CA MET A 1 -7.82 4.84 3.40
C MET A 1 -8.91 5.83 2.99
N ALA A 2 -9.24 6.86 3.78
CA ALA A 2 -10.27 7.84 3.43
C ALA A 2 -10.03 8.57 2.09
N HIS A 3 -8.76 8.71 1.67
CA HIS A 3 -8.39 9.44 0.47
C HIS A 3 -8.72 8.65 -0.82
N TYR A 4 -8.47 7.34 -0.83
CA TYR A 4 -8.87 6.49 -1.96
C TYR A 4 -10.39 6.39 -2.07
N ARG A 5 -11.09 6.24 -0.94
CA ARG A 5 -12.56 6.27 -0.91
C ARG A 5 -13.12 7.52 -1.57
N PHE A 6 -12.58 8.68 -1.18
CA PHE A 6 -13.00 9.96 -1.73
C PHE A 6 -12.73 10.03 -3.25
N LEU A 7 -11.56 9.59 -3.70
CA LEU A 7 -11.23 9.53 -5.13
C LEU A 7 -12.18 8.59 -5.89
N HIS A 8 -12.42 7.39 -5.37
CA HIS A 8 -13.32 6.42 -5.98
C HIS A 8 -14.76 6.96 -6.07
N GLN A 9 -15.24 7.62 -5.00
CA GLN A 9 -16.55 8.29 -5.01
C GLN A 9 -16.63 9.46 -5.99
N ALA A 10 -15.53 10.21 -6.19
CA ALA A 10 -15.49 11.32 -7.14
C ALA A 10 -15.45 10.86 -8.60
N VAL A 11 -14.82 9.71 -8.89
CA VAL A 11 -14.84 9.08 -10.22
C VAL A 11 -16.24 8.50 -10.54
N GLY A 12 -16.91 7.94 -9.53
CA GLY A 12 -18.27 7.41 -9.68
C GLY A 12 -18.35 6.25 -10.66
N ASP A 13 -19.49 6.13 -11.34
CA ASP A 13 -19.78 5.05 -12.30
C ASP A 13 -19.47 5.45 -13.76
N ASP A 14 -18.57 6.42 -13.98
CA ASP A 14 -18.19 6.83 -15.35
C ASP A 14 -17.52 5.66 -16.09
N PRO A 15 -18.12 5.14 -17.18
CA PRO A 15 -17.58 3.98 -17.89
C PRO A 15 -16.23 4.27 -18.59
N GLN A 16 -15.79 5.53 -18.65
CA GLN A 16 -14.51 5.92 -19.24
C GLN A 16 -13.41 6.20 -18.21
N ALA A 17 -13.71 6.16 -16.90
CA ALA A 17 -12.77 6.52 -15.85
C ALA A 17 -12.64 5.44 -14.77
N VAL A 18 -11.40 5.26 -14.26
CA VAL A 18 -11.10 4.35 -13.15
C VAL A 18 -10.20 5.06 -12.15
N ALA A 19 -10.57 5.03 -10.88
CA ALA A 19 -9.73 5.55 -9.81
C ALA A 19 -8.44 4.73 -9.68
N LYS A 20 -7.28 5.35 -9.88
CA LYS A 20 -5.98 4.69 -9.78
C LYS A 20 -5.20 5.15 -8.55
N GLN A 21 -5.06 4.27 -7.56
CA GLN A 21 -4.17 4.48 -6.43
C GLN A 21 -2.77 3.97 -6.74
N THR A 22 -1.74 4.73 -6.36
CA THR A 22 -0.34 4.30 -6.41
C THR A 22 0.20 4.09 -5.00
N LEU A 23 1.05 3.08 -4.86
CA LEU A 23 1.81 2.78 -3.64
C LEU A 23 3.29 2.67 -4.03
N SER A 24 4.17 3.04 -3.11
CA SER A 24 5.60 2.75 -3.27
C SER A 24 5.83 1.25 -3.37
N SER A 25 6.83 0.82 -4.14
CA SER A 25 7.24 -0.60 -4.15
C SER A 25 7.77 -1.02 -2.77
N THR A 26 7.54 -2.27 -2.37
CA THR A 26 8.17 -2.86 -1.18
C THR A 26 9.69 -2.79 -1.26
N CYS A 27 10.27 -3.00 -2.44
CA CYS A 27 11.71 -2.83 -2.67
C CYS A 27 12.19 -1.40 -2.41
N MET A 28 11.33 -0.39 -2.61
CA MET A 28 11.67 1.00 -2.28
C MET A 28 11.86 1.18 -0.78
N LEU A 29 11.07 0.49 0.04
CA LEU A 29 11.16 0.50 1.50
C LEU A 29 12.31 -0.34 2.05
N MET A 30 13.00 -1.09 1.19
CA MET A 30 14.26 -1.76 1.53
C MET A 30 15.47 -0.82 1.44
N TYR A 31 15.34 0.30 0.73
CA TYR A 31 16.43 1.26 0.56
C TYR A 31 16.80 1.95 1.87
N ARG A 32 18.10 2.07 2.17
CA ARG A 32 18.61 2.42 3.50
C ARG A 32 18.08 3.74 4.07
N SER A 33 17.82 4.75 3.23
CA SER A 33 17.28 6.04 3.69
C SER A 33 15.78 5.99 4.01
N PHE A 34 15.05 5.01 3.50
CA PHE A 34 13.60 4.85 3.72
C PHE A 34 13.28 3.71 4.69
N ARG A 35 14.17 2.72 4.81
CA ARG A 35 13.98 1.54 5.65
C ARG A 35 13.96 1.93 7.12
N ARG A 36 12.88 1.55 7.80
CA ARG A 36 12.70 1.73 9.24
C ARG A 36 12.55 0.38 9.92
N ASN A 37 13.68 -0.26 10.21
CA ASN A 37 13.72 -1.61 10.79
C ASN A 37 14.39 -1.67 12.18
N GLY A 38 14.52 -0.54 12.89
CA GLY A 38 15.26 -0.46 14.16
C GLY A 38 14.69 -1.28 15.33
N VAL A 39 13.47 -1.82 15.18
CA VAL A 39 12.82 -2.72 16.16
C VAL A 39 13.04 -4.20 15.83
N TYR A 40 13.62 -4.51 14.66
CA TYR A 40 13.89 -5.87 14.22
C TYR A 40 15.36 -6.21 14.47
N GLN A 41 15.60 -7.40 15.00
CA GLN A 41 16.96 -7.93 15.15
C GLN A 41 17.53 -8.36 13.79
N GLU A 42 16.71 -9.03 12.98
CA GLU A 42 17.07 -9.56 11.67
C GLU A 42 16.31 -8.86 10.54
N LEU A 43 16.96 -8.71 9.39
CA LEU A 43 16.34 -8.08 8.23
C LEU A 43 15.21 -8.93 7.62
N ASP A 44 15.31 -10.25 7.69
CA ASP A 44 14.31 -11.16 7.12
C ASP A 44 12.96 -11.01 7.83
N ALA A 45 12.97 -10.87 9.17
CA ALA A 45 11.75 -10.61 9.93
C ALA A 45 11.07 -9.28 9.52
N TYR A 46 11.86 -8.26 9.18
CA TYR A 46 11.32 -7.02 8.63
C TYR A 46 10.69 -7.23 7.24
N CYS A 47 11.31 -8.05 6.38
CA CYS A 47 10.79 -8.36 5.05
C CYS A 47 9.45 -9.10 5.12
N ASP A 48 9.33 -10.08 6.01
CA ASP A 48 8.11 -10.87 6.18
C ASP A 48 6.93 -10.00 6.62
N ASP A 49 7.14 -9.16 7.65
CA ASP A 49 6.11 -8.23 8.13
C ASP A 49 5.77 -7.17 7.08
N LEU A 50 6.78 -6.67 6.34
CA LEU A 50 6.56 -5.72 5.25
C LEU A 50 5.68 -6.31 4.14
N ALA A 51 5.94 -7.57 3.75
CA ALA A 51 5.15 -8.27 2.76
C ALA A 51 3.69 -8.44 3.25
N GLN A 52 3.52 -8.87 4.49
CA GLN A 52 2.20 -9.07 5.08
C GLN A 52 1.39 -7.77 5.16
N VAL A 53 2.02 -6.66 5.55
CA VAL A 53 1.36 -5.34 5.58
C VAL A 53 0.93 -4.89 4.20
N TYR A 54 1.74 -5.15 3.16
CA TYR A 54 1.35 -4.81 1.78
C TYR A 54 0.16 -5.64 1.29
N VAL A 55 0.11 -6.93 1.61
CA VAL A 55 -1.04 -7.79 1.31
C VAL A 55 -2.30 -7.23 1.99
N GLN A 56 -2.22 -6.88 3.28
CA GLN A 56 -3.33 -6.27 4.01
C GLN A 56 -3.76 -4.93 3.41
N ALA A 57 -2.81 -4.08 3.03
CA ALA A 57 -3.09 -2.79 2.41
C ALA A 57 -3.81 -2.97 1.08
N LEU A 58 -3.34 -3.89 0.22
CA LEU A 58 -3.99 -4.21 -1.06
C LEU A 58 -5.42 -4.71 -0.83
N HIS A 59 -5.64 -5.67 0.07
CA HIS A 59 -6.98 -6.14 0.39
C HIS A 59 -7.89 -5.02 0.89
N ALA A 60 -7.37 -4.10 1.70
CA ALA A 60 -8.13 -2.97 2.19
C ALA A 60 -8.47 -1.95 1.08
N PHE A 61 -7.64 -1.80 0.03
CA PHE A 61 -8.01 -1.02 -1.16
C PHE A 61 -9.08 -1.73 -2.00
N TYR A 62 -8.91 -3.03 -2.29
CA TYR A 62 -9.90 -3.83 -3.03
C TYR A 62 -11.26 -3.87 -2.34
N ALA A 63 -11.30 -3.86 -1.01
CA ALA A 63 -12.54 -3.82 -0.25
C ALA A 63 -13.34 -2.51 -0.43
N GLN A 64 -12.76 -1.47 -1.03
CA GLN A 64 -13.44 -0.18 -1.24
C GLN A 64 -13.99 0.04 -2.65
N GLY A 65 -13.76 -0.90 -3.57
CA GLY A 65 -14.06 -0.73 -5.00
C GLY A 65 -12.79 -0.44 -5.75
#